data_AF-A0A3D4QTY7-F1
#
_entry.id   AF-A0A3D4QTY7-F1
#
_cell.length_a   1.000
_cell.length_b   1.000
_cell.length_c   1.000
_cell.angle_alpha   90.00
_cell.angle_beta   90.00
_cell.angle_gamma   90.00
#
_symmetry.space_group_name_H-M   'P 1'
#
loop_
_entity.id
_entity.type
_entity.pdbx_description
1 polymer ?
#
loop_
_entity_poly.entity_id
_entity_poly.type
_entity_poly.pdbx_seq_one_letter_code
_entity_poly.pdbx_strand_id
1 'polypeptide(L)'
;MKTEIKEKIERYVMYNSFQERKKRDLIRYKKEISRLHDMEIDAINMEYINMKSEYEHKKNVFAVFMLSILISALMGVWKYFYIFMEKTIQFNASYQGSETESAKVAFILSVIIVAFFTIMFLLILITYMKRMRQLYKNLMMLEEERDRRKS
;
A
#
# COMPACT_ATOMS: atom_id res chain seq x y z
N MET A 1 -13.89 -29.55 -15.00
CA MET A 1 -14.29 -28.41 -14.12
C MET A 1 -13.74 -28.49 -12.69
N LYS A 2 -14.09 -29.47 -11.83
CA LYS A 2 -13.51 -29.56 -10.45
C LYS A 2 -11.98 -29.76 -10.43
N THR A 3 -11.44 -30.53 -11.36
CA THR A 3 -9.99 -30.80 -11.52
C THR A 3 -9.20 -29.58 -11.99
N GLU A 4 -9.74 -28.79 -12.94
CA GLU A 4 -9.07 -27.58 -13.44
C GLU A 4 -8.97 -26.46 -12.39
N ILE A 5 -10.02 -26.30 -11.56
CA ILE A 5 -10.01 -25.31 -10.47
C ILE A 5 -8.95 -25.69 -9.43
N LYS A 6 -8.84 -26.98 -9.10
CA LYS A 6 -7.82 -27.50 -8.18
C LYS A 6 -6.40 -27.23 -8.69
N GLU A 7 -6.13 -27.51 -9.97
CA GLU A 7 -4.82 -27.24 -10.58
C GLU A 7 -4.48 -25.74 -10.66
N LYS A 8 -5.48 -24.87 -10.87
CA LYS A 8 -5.26 -23.42 -10.82
C LYS A 8 -4.90 -22.95 -9.41
N ILE A 9 -5.56 -23.49 -8.39
CA ILE A 9 -5.28 -23.17 -6.99
C ILE A 9 -3.89 -23.67 -6.61
N GLU A 10 -3.53 -24.91 -6.96
CA GLU A 10 -2.20 -25.47 -6.68
C GLU A 10 -1.09 -24.66 -7.35
N ARG A 11 -1.26 -24.28 -8.63
CA ARG A 11 -0.32 -23.38 -9.31
C ARG A 11 -0.21 -22.01 -8.62
N TYR A 12 -1.33 -21.43 -8.18
CA TYR A 12 -1.33 -20.15 -7.47
C TYR A 12 -0.62 -20.26 -6.12
N VAL A 13 -0.85 -21.33 -5.37
CA VAL A 13 -0.20 -21.61 -4.07
C VAL A 13 1.30 -21.83 -4.27
N MET A 14 1.69 -22.61 -5.28
CA MET A 14 3.10 -22.87 -5.59
C MET A 14 3.82 -21.60 -6.07
N TYR A 15 3.18 -20.81 -6.95
CA TYR A 15 3.69 -19.52 -7.41
C TYR A 15 3.90 -18.51 -6.26
N ASN A 16 2.99 -18.54 -5.28
CA ASN A 16 3.07 -17.73 -4.06
C ASN A 16 3.91 -18.38 -2.96
N SER A 17 4.46 -19.57 -3.16
CA SER A 17 5.34 -20.17 -2.17
C SER A 17 6.56 -19.27 -1.96
N PHE A 18 7.06 -19.24 -0.72
CA PHE A 18 8.22 -18.41 -0.37
C PHE A 18 9.45 -18.75 -1.21
N GLN A 19 9.68 -20.03 -1.46
CA GLN A 19 10.81 -20.52 -2.25
C GLN A 19 10.75 -20.03 -3.70
N GLU A 20 9.58 -20.13 -4.35
CA GLU A 20 9.41 -19.65 -5.72
C GLU A 20 9.52 -18.12 -5.83
N ARG A 21 9.03 -17.37 -4.83
CA ARG A 21 9.24 -15.92 -4.75
C ARG A 21 10.73 -15.58 -4.65
N LYS A 22 11.47 -16.26 -3.78
CA LYS A 22 12.92 -16.04 -3.57
C LYS A 22 13.72 -16.34 -4.85
N LYS A 23 13.40 -17.42 -5.56
CA LYS A 23 14.02 -17.75 -6.85
C LYS A 23 13.80 -16.64 -7.88
N ARG A 24 12.55 -16.15 -8.02
CA ARG A 24 12.23 -15.06 -8.95
C ARG A 24 12.95 -13.77 -8.59
N ASP A 25 13.02 -13.44 -7.30
CA ASP A 25 13.75 -12.26 -6.82
C ASP A 25 15.25 -12.37 -7.15
N LEU A 26 15.85 -13.54 -6.99
CA LEU A 26 17.25 -13.79 -7.35
C LEU A 26 17.50 -13.68 -8.85
N ILE A 27 16.60 -14.24 -9.68
CA ILE A 27 16.70 -14.12 -11.15
C ILE A 27 16.63 -12.65 -11.57
N ARG A 28 15.70 -11.89 -10.98
CA ARG A 28 15.56 -10.45 -11.24
C ARG A 28 16.82 -9.69 -10.81
N TYR A 29 17.36 -9.98 -9.63
CA TYR A 29 18.60 -9.39 -9.14
C TYR A 29 19.76 -9.64 -10.10
N LYS A 30 19.98 -10.89 -10.52
CA LYS A 30 21.06 -11.23 -11.46
C LYS A 30 20.92 -10.51 -12.79
N LYS A 31 19.70 -10.43 -13.32
CA LYS A 31 19.42 -9.69 -14.57
C LYS A 31 19.71 -8.20 -14.41
N GLU A 32 19.33 -7.61 -13.29
CA GLU A 32 19.54 -6.20 -13.01
C GLU A 32 21.02 -5.86 -12.87
N ILE A 33 21.77 -6.66 -12.10
CA ILE A 33 23.22 -6.48 -11.96
C ILE A 33 23.94 -6.66 -13.29
N SER A 34 23.55 -7.62 -14.14
CA SER A 34 24.12 -7.75 -15.48
C SER A 34 23.87 -6.51 -16.34
N ARG A 35 22.64 -5.96 -16.31
CA ARG A 35 22.30 -4.73 -17.02
C ARG A 35 23.15 -3.55 -16.54
N LEU A 36 23.33 -3.42 -15.23
CA LEU A 36 24.18 -2.39 -14.64
C LEU A 36 25.65 -2.63 -14.97
N HIS A 37 26.08 -3.89 -15.05
CA HIS A 37 27.44 -4.27 -15.40
C HIS A 37 27.84 -3.76 -16.79
N ASP A 38 26.92 -3.84 -17.74
CA ASP A 38 27.18 -3.47 -19.14
C ASP A 38 27.09 -1.95 -19.40
N MET A 39 26.69 -1.14 -18.40
CA MET A 39 26.57 0.31 -18.54
C MET A 39 27.87 1.06 -18.23
N GLU A 40 28.05 2.22 -18.87
CA GLU A 40 29.11 3.18 -18.55
C GLU A 40 28.92 3.78 -17.15
N ILE A 41 30.02 4.17 -16.49
CA ILE A 41 30.00 4.68 -15.12
C ILE A 41 29.15 5.96 -14.97
N ASP A 42 29.17 6.84 -15.97
CA ASP A 42 28.38 8.08 -15.98
C ASP A 42 26.89 7.80 -16.11
N ALA A 43 26.50 6.79 -16.90
CA ALA A 43 25.12 6.33 -17.00
C ALA A 43 24.62 5.76 -15.66
N ILE A 44 25.43 4.96 -14.97
CA ILE A 44 25.11 4.43 -13.63
C ILE A 44 24.94 5.57 -12.62
N ASN A 45 25.83 6.56 -12.63
CA ASN A 45 25.74 7.72 -11.74
C ASN A 45 24.47 8.54 -11.99
N MET A 46 24.11 8.77 -13.25
CA MET A 46 22.87 9.45 -13.63
C MET A 46 21.64 8.66 -13.17
N GLU A 47 21.61 7.34 -13.39
CA GLU A 47 20.50 6.48 -12.97
C GLU A 47 20.34 6.46 -11.44
N TYR A 48 21.45 6.42 -10.69
CA TYR A 48 21.44 6.55 -9.23
C TYR A 48 20.86 7.89 -8.77
N ILE A 49 21.30 9.02 -9.34
CA ILE A 49 20.81 10.36 -8.96
C ILE A 49 19.30 10.44 -9.20
N ASN A 50 18.84 10.00 -10.38
CA ASN A 50 17.43 10.03 -10.73
C ASN A 50 16.59 9.15 -9.79
N MET A 51 17.02 7.91 -9.55
CA MET A 51 16.28 6.99 -8.69
C MET A 51 16.28 7.45 -7.22
N LYS A 52 17.39 8.00 -6.73
CA LYS A 52 17.48 8.57 -5.38
C LYS A 52 16.57 9.77 -5.23
N SER A 53 16.58 10.69 -6.21
CA SER A 53 15.70 11.86 -6.23
C SER A 53 14.22 11.45 -6.22
N GLU A 54 13.84 10.47 -7.06
CA GLU A 54 12.47 9.95 -7.11
C GLU A 54 12.04 9.32 -5.77
N TYR A 55 12.92 8.53 -5.16
CA TYR A 55 12.66 7.91 -3.86
C TYR A 55 12.46 8.96 -2.76
N GLU A 56 13.36 9.94 -2.65
CA GLU A 56 13.28 11.01 -1.66
C GLU A 56 12.03 11.88 -1.86
N HIS A 57 11.72 12.25 -3.10
CA HIS A 57 10.51 13.01 -3.41
C HIS A 57 9.26 12.25 -2.99
N LYS A 58 9.14 10.97 -3.35
CA LYS A 58 8.01 10.12 -2.93
C LYS A 58 7.92 9.95 -1.42
N LYS A 59 9.05 9.74 -0.74
CA LYS A 59 9.09 9.65 0.72
C LYS A 59 8.56 10.93 1.36
N ASN A 60 8.98 12.09 0.87
CA ASN A 60 8.57 13.39 1.39
C ASN A 60 7.09 13.69 1.11
N VAL A 61 6.60 13.42 -0.11
CA VAL A 61 5.17 13.55 -0.46
C VAL A 61 4.32 12.67 0.46
N PHE A 62 4.76 11.44 0.72
CA PHE A 62 4.05 10.54 1.64
C PHE A 62 4.06 11.05 3.08
N ALA A 63 5.18 11.58 3.56
CA ALA A 63 5.26 12.17 4.90
C ALA A 63 4.30 13.36 5.07
N VAL A 64 4.27 14.27 4.09
CA VAL A 64 3.34 15.41 4.08
C VAL A 64 1.88 14.92 4.02
N PHE A 65 1.60 13.91 3.19
CA PHE A 65 0.27 13.31 3.12
C PHE A 65 -0.17 12.73 4.48
N MET A 66 0.68 11.96 5.16
CA MET A 66 0.37 11.40 6.48
C MET A 66 0.18 12.50 7.53
N LEU A 67 0.99 13.56 7.48
CA LEU A 67 0.85 14.73 8.36
C LEU A 67 -0.49 15.45 8.12
N SER A 68 -0.92 15.59 6.87
CA SER A 68 -2.23 16.18 6.54
C SER A 68 -3.41 15.37 7.08
N ILE A 69 -3.31 14.03 7.06
CA ILE A 69 -4.33 13.14 7.64
C ILE A 69 -4.37 13.30 9.15
N LEU A 70 -3.21 13.33 9.81
CA LEU A 70 -3.11 13.53 11.27
C LEU A 70 -3.76 14.85 11.68
N ILE A 71 -3.45 15.94 10.97
CA ILE A 71 -4.06 17.26 11.24
C ILE A 71 -5.57 17.22 11.02
N SER A 72 -6.04 16.62 9.92
CA SER A 72 -7.47 16.52 9.60
C SER A 72 -8.23 15.71 10.65
N ALA A 73 -7.64 14.61 11.12
CA ALA A 73 -8.19 13.82 12.21
C ALA A 73 -8.35 14.69 13.46
N LEU A 74 -7.27 15.40 13.87
CA LEU A 74 -7.26 16.24 15.06
C LEU A 74 -8.23 17.44 14.98
N MET A 75 -8.34 18.12 13.84
CA MET A 75 -9.02 19.43 13.75
C MET A 75 -10.54 19.38 13.53
N GLY A 76 -11.15 18.25 13.14
CA GLY A 76 -12.61 18.28 12.94
C GLY A 76 -13.30 16.97 12.64
N VAL A 77 -12.59 15.98 12.08
CA VAL A 77 -13.22 14.70 11.73
C VAL A 77 -13.77 14.00 12.98
N TRP A 78 -13.06 14.05 14.10
CA TRP A 78 -13.55 13.50 15.36
C TRP A 78 -14.83 14.16 15.86
N LYS A 79 -14.94 15.49 15.79
CA LYS A 79 -16.13 16.22 16.25
C LYS A 79 -17.39 15.76 15.50
N TYR A 80 -17.32 15.68 14.17
CA TYR A 80 -18.45 15.23 13.36
C TYR A 80 -18.75 13.74 13.57
N PHE A 81 -17.72 12.91 13.77
CA PHE A 81 -17.89 11.51 14.11
C PHE A 81 -18.58 11.32 15.47
N TYR A 82 -18.19 12.07 16.50
CA TYR A 82 -18.83 12.03 17.82
C TYR A 82 -20.29 12.49 17.76
N ILE A 83 -20.59 13.58 17.05
CA ILE A 83 -21.97 14.07 16.86
C ILE A 83 -22.81 13.01 16.14
N PHE A 84 -22.25 12.35 15.12
CA PHE A 84 -22.94 11.26 14.40
C PHE A 84 -23.21 10.06 15.33
N MET A 85 -22.23 9.64 16.12
CA MET A 85 -22.39 8.56 17.10
C MET A 85 -23.44 8.91 18.16
N GLU A 86 -23.38 10.12 18.71
CA GLU A 86 -24.36 10.63 19.70
C GLU A 86 -25.78 10.61 19.13
N LYS A 87 -25.97 11.13 17.91
CA LYS A 87 -27.28 11.15 17.24
C LYS A 87 -27.81 9.75 16.95
N THR A 88 -26.94 8.81 16.62
CA THR A 88 -27.33 7.42 16.36
C THR A 88 -27.74 6.70 17.65
N ILE A 89 -27.03 6.96 18.77
CA ILE A 89 -27.36 6.39 20.09
C ILE A 89 -28.69 6.96 20.59
N GLN A 90 -28.88 8.28 20.52
CA GLN A 90 -30.14 8.95 20.89
C GLN A 90 -31.32 8.43 20.05
N PHE A 91 -31.11 8.26 18.74
CA PHE A 91 -32.15 7.73 17.85
C PHE A 91 -32.59 6.30 18.24
N ASN A 92 -31.64 5.41 18.60
CA ASN A 92 -31.97 4.04 19.03
C ASN A 92 -32.59 3.98 20.44
N ALA A 93 -32.26 4.92 21.33
CA ALA A 93 -32.75 4.93 22.70
C ALA A 93 -34.18 5.49 22.85
N SER A 94 -34.62 6.37 21.95
CA SER A 94 -35.85 7.15 22.12
C SER A 94 -37.08 6.64 21.36
N TYR A 95 -36.97 5.63 20.48
CA TYR A 95 -38.09 5.16 19.65
C TYR A 95 -38.38 3.66 19.87
N GLN A 96 -39.64 3.34 20.19
CA GLN A 96 -40.21 1.97 20.20
C GLN A 96 -41.31 1.89 19.13
N GLY A 97 -40.94 1.59 17.89
CA GLY A 97 -41.89 1.50 16.76
C GLY A 97 -41.21 1.08 15.44
N SER A 98 -41.99 0.83 14.38
CA SER A 98 -41.53 0.34 13.06
C SER A 98 -40.50 1.25 12.35
N GLU A 99 -40.35 2.51 12.77
CA GLU A 99 -39.29 3.43 12.31
C GLU A 99 -37.89 3.05 12.82
N THR A 100 -37.78 2.25 13.89
CA THR A 100 -36.51 1.75 14.42
C THR A 100 -35.79 0.80 13.46
N GLU A 101 -36.52 0.10 12.60
CA GLU A 101 -35.93 -0.78 11.58
C GLU A 101 -35.26 0.04 10.47
N SER A 102 -35.91 1.12 10.03
CA SER A 102 -35.36 2.01 8.99
C SER A 102 -34.05 2.67 9.42
N ALA A 103 -33.94 3.07 10.68
CA ALA A 103 -32.71 3.67 11.19
C ALA A 103 -31.60 2.66 11.48
N LYS A 104 -31.92 1.44 11.90
CA LYS A 104 -30.94 0.35 11.99
C LYS A 104 -30.33 0.06 10.62
N VAL A 105 -31.15 0.03 9.57
CA VAL A 105 -30.68 -0.13 8.19
C VAL A 105 -29.77 1.02 7.77
N ALA A 106 -30.15 2.28 8.03
CA ALA A 106 -29.32 3.44 7.72
C ALA A 106 -27.97 3.42 8.47
N PHE A 107 -27.97 3.01 9.74
CA PHE A 107 -26.75 2.85 10.53
C PHE A 107 -25.83 1.76 9.95
N ILE A 108 -26.37 0.58 9.66
CA ILE A 108 -25.61 -0.53 9.06
C ILE A 108 -24.99 -0.11 7.72
N LEU A 109 -25.77 0.58 6.86
CA LEU A 109 -25.27 1.11 5.60
C LEU A 109 -24.11 2.11 5.81
N SER A 110 -24.22 3.02 6.78
CA SER A 110 -23.15 3.97 7.08
C SER A 110 -21.85 3.26 7.52
N VAL A 111 -21.96 2.23 8.36
CA VAL A 111 -20.82 1.42 8.82
C VAL A 111 -20.16 0.69 7.64
N ILE A 112 -20.96 0.10 6.75
CA ILE A 112 -20.45 -0.58 5.54
C ILE A 112 -19.69 0.40 4.66
N ILE A 113 -20.22 1.60 4.44
CA ILE A 113 -19.58 2.63 3.61
C ILE A 113 -18.24 3.05 4.23
N VAL A 114 -18.20 3.33 5.54
CA VAL A 114 -16.97 3.70 6.25
C VAL A 114 -15.94 2.57 6.18
N ALA A 115 -16.37 1.33 6.41
CA ALA A 115 -15.50 0.16 6.33
C ALA A 115 -14.92 -0.02 4.92
N PHE A 116 -15.74 0.15 3.88
CA PHE A 116 -15.31 0.07 2.49
C PHE A 116 -14.24 1.10 2.15
N PHE A 117 -14.46 2.38 2.49
CA PHE A 117 -13.47 3.43 2.27
C PHE A 117 -12.18 3.18 3.06
N THR A 118 -12.29 2.68 4.30
CA THR A 118 -11.12 2.33 5.13
C THR A 118 -10.30 1.22 4.48
N ILE A 119 -10.95 0.15 4.01
CA ILE A 119 -10.27 -0.97 3.32
C ILE A 119 -9.61 -0.47 2.03
N MET A 120 -10.33 0.32 1.22
CA MET A 120 -9.79 0.89 -0.01
C MET A 120 -8.54 1.74 0.25
N PHE A 121 -8.60 2.60 1.27
CA PHE A 121 -7.47 3.41 1.70
C PHE A 121 -6.27 2.56 2.14
N LEU A 122 -6.49 1.51 2.94
CA LEU A 122 -5.45 0.57 3.35
C LEU A 122 -4.81 -0.15 2.16
N LEU A 123 -5.60 -0.56 1.16
CA LEU A 123 -5.07 -1.18 -0.06
C LEU A 123 -4.17 -0.23 -0.87
N ILE A 124 -4.55 1.05 -0.97
CA ILE A 124 -3.74 2.08 -1.61
C ILE A 124 -2.42 2.25 -0.85
N LEU A 125 -2.45 2.35 0.49
CA LEU A 125 -1.25 2.44 1.33
C LEU A 125 -0.32 1.24 1.15
N ILE A 126 -0.86 0.02 1.18
CA ILE A 126 -0.08 -1.21 0.99
C ILE A 126 0.59 -1.23 -0.39
N THR A 127 -0.14 -0.81 -1.43
CA THR A 127 0.37 -0.75 -2.79
C THR A 127 1.49 0.28 -2.92
N TYR A 128 1.31 1.45 -2.30
CA TYR A 128 2.32 2.48 -2.22
C TYR A 128 3.60 2.00 -1.53
N MET A 129 3.47 1.37 -0.34
CA MET A 129 4.61 0.82 0.40
C MET A 129 5.35 -0.26 -0.39
N LYS A 130 4.63 -1.12 -1.12
CA LYS A 130 5.26 -2.13 -1.99
C LYS A 130 6.09 -1.47 -3.09
N ARG A 131 5.57 -0.41 -3.72
CA ARG A 131 6.30 0.35 -4.76
C ARG A 131 7.54 1.02 -4.19
N MET A 132 7.42 1.66 -3.02
CA MET A 132 8.56 2.29 -2.33
C MET A 132 9.64 1.28 -1.97
N ARG A 133 9.25 0.10 -1.47
CA ARG A 133 10.19 -0.97 -1.17
C ARG A 133 10.95 -1.44 -2.42
N GLN A 134 10.27 -1.54 -3.56
CA GLN A 134 10.92 -1.93 -4.81
C GLN A 134 11.91 -0.86 -5.30
N LEU A 135 11.53 0.42 -5.23
CA LEU A 135 12.42 1.53 -5.58
C LEU A 135 13.67 1.53 -4.69
N TYR A 136 13.49 1.35 -3.38
CA TYR A 136 14.61 1.28 -2.44
C TYR A 136 15.56 0.10 -2.72
N LYS A 137 15.01 -1.09 -3.02
CA LYS A 137 15.83 -2.25 -3.42
C LYS A 137 16.63 -1.98 -4.69
N ASN A 138 16.02 -1.35 -5.70
CA ASN A 138 16.71 -1.02 -6.94
C ASN A 138 17.82 0.01 -6.72
N LEU A 139 17.57 1.01 -5.88
CA LEU A 139 18.56 2.02 -5.51
C LEU A 139 19.76 1.37 -4.80
N MET A 140 19.53 0.41 -3.91
CA MET A 140 20.58 -0.34 -3.22
C MET A 140 21.44 -1.18 -4.19
N MET A 141 20.83 -1.80 -5.21
CA MET A 141 21.59 -2.53 -6.24
C MET A 141 22.48 -1.60 -7.07
N LEU A 142 21.97 -0.42 -7.43
CA LEU A 142 22.73 0.63 -8.13
C LEU A 142 23.90 1.15 -7.27
N GLU A 143 23.67 1.35 -5.99
CA GLU A 143 24.70 1.79 -5.03
C GLU A 143 25.82 0.75 -4.89
N GLU A 144 25.46 -0.53 -4.75
CA GLU A 144 26.41 -1.64 -4.65
C GLU A 144 27.32 -1.73 -5.89
N GLU A 145 26.75 -1.64 -7.10
CA GLU A 145 27.52 -1.72 -8.35
C GLU A 145 28.40 -0.49 -8.58
N ARG A 146 27.91 0.70 -8.23
CA ARG A 146 28.69 1.94 -8.30
C ARG A 146 29.89 1.87 -7.35
N ASP A 147 29.68 1.41 -6.12
CA ASP A 147 30.74 1.34 -5.12
C ASP A 147 31.78 0.27 -5.47
N ARG A 148 31.35 -0.87 -6.06
CA ARG A 148 32.26 -1.89 -6.64
C ARG A 148 33.22 -1.34 -7.69
N ARG A 149 32.81 -0.35 -8.49
CA ARG A 149 33.61 0.22 -9.59
C ARG A 149 34.51 1.38 -9.19
N LYS A 150 34.22 1.98 -8.04
CA LYS A 150 35.04 3.07 -7.47
C LYS A 150 36.19 2.55 -6.62
N SER A 151 36.07 1.31 -6.12
CA SER A 151 37.14 0.57 -5.43
C SER A 151 38.14 -0.03 -6.40
#